data_AF-A0A2C9A7V1-F1
#
_entry.id   AF-A0A2C9A7V1-F1
#
_cell.length_a   1.000
_cell.length_b   1.000
_cell.length_c   1.000
_cell.angle_alpha   90.00
_cell.angle_beta   90.00
_cell.angle_gamma   90.00
#
_symmetry.space_group_name_H-M   'P 1'
#
loop_
_entity.id
_entity.type
_entity.pdbx_description
1 polymer ?
#
loop_
_entity_poly.entity_id
_entity_poly.type
_entity_poly.pdbx_seq_one_letter_code
_entity_poly.pdbx_strand_id
1 'polypeptide(L)'
;MVEVNTHRSVTVNVGSERLTIKTDLPDGDIKEIVDYIDERYSSYERYNLETGKRMALLALEMCEQLFAHRKMLHEIKVERDELNNAMKEMSALLEEGQEVSSY
;
A
#
# COMPACT_ATOMS: atom_id res chain seq x y z
N MET A 1 5.28 -20.56 -15.64
CA MET A 1 5.30 -21.19 -14.30
C MET A 1 5.31 -20.06 -13.29
N VAL A 2 4.24 -19.88 -12.53
CA VAL A 2 4.20 -18.89 -11.45
C VAL A 2 4.84 -19.56 -10.25
N GLU A 3 6.05 -19.16 -9.89
CA GLU A 3 6.65 -19.58 -8.63
C GLU A 3 5.73 -19.10 -7.51
N VAL A 4 5.06 -20.06 -6.86
CA VAL A 4 4.27 -19.79 -5.68
C VAL A 4 5.27 -19.43 -4.60
N ASN A 5 5.44 -18.13 -4.34
CA ASN A 5 6.26 -17.64 -3.22
C ASN A 5 5.96 -18.49 -1.99
N THR A 6 6.92 -19.31 -1.55
CA THR A 6 6.76 -20.17 -0.39
C THR A 6 6.66 -19.26 0.83
N HIS A 7 5.44 -19.08 1.32
CA HIS A 7 5.19 -18.27 2.51
C HIS A 7 5.87 -18.96 3.69
N ARG A 8 6.84 -18.29 4.31
CA ARG A 8 7.53 -18.77 5.51
C ARG A 8 6.80 -18.28 6.75
N SER A 9 6.82 -19.09 7.80
CA SER A 9 6.33 -18.66 9.11
C SER A 9 7.40 -17.81 9.79
N VAL A 10 7.05 -16.57 10.14
CA VAL A 10 7.91 -15.64 10.87
C VAL A 10 7.20 -15.25 12.15
N THR A 11 7.93 -15.25 13.27
CA THR A 11 7.40 -14.80 14.55
C THR A 11 7.89 -13.39 14.83
N VAL A 12 6.96 -12.46 15.03
CA VAL A 12 7.21 -11.04 15.31
C VAL A 12 6.60 -10.66 16.65
N ASN A 13 7.19 -9.68 17.32
CA ASN A 13 6.58 -9.06 18.50
C ASN A 13 5.98 -7.74 18.04
N VAL A 14 4.75 -7.46 18.48
CA VAL A 14 4.04 -6.21 18.18
C VAL A 14 3.49 -5.70 19.52
N GLY A 15 3.99 -4.56 19.98
CA GLY A 15 3.73 -4.07 21.33
C GLY A 15 4.11 -5.11 22.40
N SER A 16 3.13 -5.60 23.16
CA SER A 16 3.34 -6.63 24.18
C SER A 16 2.99 -8.06 23.74
N GLU A 17 2.58 -8.26 22.48
CA GLU A 17 2.11 -9.56 21.99
C GLU A 17 3.10 -10.19 21.01
N ARG A 18 3.20 -11.52 21.05
CA ARG A 18 4.03 -12.31 20.13
C ARG A 18 3.13 -13.00 19.11
N LEU A 19 3.29 -12.66 17.85
CA LEU A 19 2.46 -13.11 16.73
C LEU A 19 3.29 -13.96 15.78
N THR A 20 2.70 -15.01 15.22
CA THR A 20 3.32 -15.79 14.14
C THR A 20 2.53 -15.57 12.86
N ILE A 21 3.19 -15.00 11.86
CA ILE A 21 2.61 -14.64 10.57
C ILE A 21 3.22 -15.52 9.47
N LYS A 22 2.45 -15.78 8.41
CA LYS A 22 2.96 -16.43 7.20
C LYS A 22 3.16 -15.36 6.14
N THR A 23 4.40 -15.18 5.70
CA THR A 23 4.76 -14.11 4.77
C THR A 23 5.91 -14.53 3.88
N ASP A 24 5.97 -13.98 2.67
CA ASP A 24 7.07 -14.07 1.74
C ASP A 24 7.99 -12.83 1.79
N LEU A 25 7.67 -11.84 2.63
CA LEU A 25 8.44 -10.62 2.78
C LEU A 25 9.86 -10.90 3.32
N PRO A 26 10.87 -10.15 2.86
CA PRO A 26 12.21 -10.13 3.46
C PRO A 26 12.18 -9.70 4.93
N ASP A 27 13.15 -10.16 5.71
CA ASP A 27 13.24 -9.81 7.14
C ASP A 27 13.46 -8.30 7.38
N GLY A 28 14.08 -7.60 6.43
CA GLY A 28 14.25 -6.14 6.47
C GLY A 28 12.92 -5.40 6.45
N ASP A 29 12.07 -5.72 5.47
CA ASP A 29 10.75 -5.12 5.30
C ASP A 29 9.82 -5.46 6.48
N ILE A 30 9.88 -6.70 6.97
CA ILE A 30 9.12 -7.10 8.17
C ILE A 30 9.55 -6.26 9.37
N LYS A 31 10.86 -6.05 9.56
CA LYS A 31 11.37 -5.24 10.65
C LYS A 31 10.90 -3.79 10.54
N GLU A 32 10.96 -3.20 9.35
CA GLU A 32 10.48 -1.83 9.12
C GLU A 32 8.98 -1.69 9.45
N ILE A 33 8.16 -2.66 9.05
CA ILE A 33 6.74 -2.70 9.38
C ILE A 33 6.53 -2.80 10.89
N VAL A 34 7.26 -3.69 11.58
CA VAL A 34 7.15 -3.87 13.03
C VAL A 34 7.60 -2.61 13.77
N ASP A 35 8.74 -2.02 13.41
CA ASP A 35 9.26 -0.79 14.01
C ASP A 35 8.26 0.37 13.83
N TYR A 36 7.64 0.48 12.65
CA TYR A 36 6.56 1.46 12.38
C TYR A 36 5.33 1.22 13.26
N ILE A 37 4.90 -0.03 13.41
CA ILE A 37 3.76 -0.38 14.27
C ILE A 37 4.08 -0.04 15.73
N ASP A 38 5.27 -0.39 16.21
CA ASP A 38 5.68 -0.19 17.61
C ASP A 38 5.79 1.30 17.95
N GLU A 39 6.36 2.13 17.06
CA GLU A 39 6.39 3.59 17.26
C GLU A 39 4.98 4.17 17.42
N ARG A 40 4.05 3.77 16.55
CA ARG A 40 2.65 4.18 16.62
C ARG A 40 1.97 3.67 17.89
N TYR A 41 2.20 2.42 18.25
CA TYR A 41 1.64 1.81 19.46
C TYR A 41 2.09 2.54 20.72
N SER A 42 3.38 2.85 20.85
CA SER A 42 3.96 3.61 21.96
C SER A 42 3.40 5.03 22.03
N SER A 43 3.06 5.65 20.89
CA SER A 43 2.44 6.99 20.87
C SER A 43 1.08 7.03 21.61
N TYR A 44 0.41 5.89 21.75
CA TYR A 44 -0.87 5.79 22.47
C TYR A 44 -0.74 5.62 23.98
N GLU A 45 0.48 5.44 24.52
CA GLU A 45 0.68 5.31 25.98
C GLU A 45 0.16 6.53 26.75
N ARG A 46 0.21 7.72 26.13
CA ARG A 46 -0.32 8.97 26.69
C ARG A 46 -1.80 8.92 27.07
N TYR A 47 -2.58 8.00 26.50
CA TYR A 47 -4.02 7.90 26.73
C TYR A 47 -4.38 7.01 27.93
N ASN A 48 -3.40 6.43 28.63
CA ASN A 48 -3.59 5.53 29.78
C ASN A 48 -4.64 4.43 29.53
N LEU A 49 -4.62 3.86 28.33
CA LEU A 49 -5.56 2.83 27.90
C LEU A 49 -5.06 1.42 28.26
N GLU A 50 -5.98 0.49 28.46
CA GLU A 50 -5.64 -0.94 28.53
C GLU A 50 -5.04 -1.41 27.19
N THR A 51 -4.13 -2.39 27.24
CA THR A 51 -3.39 -2.91 26.08
C THR A 51 -4.30 -3.28 24.91
N GLY A 52 -5.42 -3.98 25.16
CA GLY A 52 -6.36 -4.36 24.11
C GLY A 52 -7.05 -3.17 23.43
N LYS A 53 -7.36 -2.10 24.19
CA LYS A 53 -7.94 -0.87 23.63
C LYS A 53 -6.92 -0.09 22.80
N ARG A 54 -5.63 -0.09 23.21
CA ARG A 54 -4.54 0.47 22.41
C ARG A 54 -4.35 -0.27 21.09
N MET A 55 -4.42 -1.60 21.11
CA MET A 55 -4.33 -2.41 19.89
C MET A 55 -5.53 -2.17 18.97
N ALA A 56 -6.74 -2.02 19.51
CA ALA A 56 -7.91 -1.67 18.71
C ALA A 56 -7.79 -0.29 18.06
N LEU A 57 -7.25 0.71 18.79
CA LEU A 57 -7.01 2.04 18.26
C LEU A 57 -5.94 2.03 17.14
N LEU A 58 -4.84 1.31 17.36
CA LEU A 58 -3.81 1.08 16.34
C LEU A 58 -4.41 0.46 15.08
N ALA A 59 -5.20 -0.60 15.22
CA ALA A 59 -5.85 -1.26 14.09
C ALA A 59 -6.81 -0.33 13.35
N LEU A 60 -7.56 0.51 14.07
CA LEU A 60 -8.46 1.50 13.48
C LEU A 60 -7.67 2.54 12.64
N GLU A 61 -6.61 3.11 13.22
CA GLU A 61 -5.78 4.11 12.54
C GLU A 61 -5.12 3.51 11.28
N MET A 62 -4.61 2.28 11.36
CA MET A 62 -4.04 1.60 10.20
C MET A 62 -5.10 1.30 9.12
N CYS A 63 -6.31 0.91 9.51
CA CYS A 63 -7.41 0.72 8.56
C CYS A 63 -7.78 2.02 7.85
N GLU A 64 -7.81 3.14 8.58
CA GLU A 64 -8.06 4.46 8.01
C GLU A 64 -6.99 4.85 6.99
N GLN A 65 -5.71 4.70 7.34
CA GLN A 65 -4.59 4.96 6.44
C GLN A 65 -4.64 4.09 5.18
N LEU A 66 -4.92 2.78 5.32
CA LEU A 66 -5.08 1.87 4.19
C LEU A 66 -6.25 2.29 3.28
N PHE A 67 -7.36 2.74 3.86
CA PHE A 67 -8.50 3.22 3.07
C PHE A 67 -8.15 4.50 2.30
N ALA A 68 -7.46 5.44 2.94
CA ALA A 68 -6.99 6.67 2.30
C ALA A 68 -6.03 6.36 1.13
N HIS A 69 -5.06 5.47 1.32
CA HIS A 69 -4.14 5.04 0.26
C HIS A 69 -4.85 4.32 -0.89
N ARG A 70 -5.85 3.48 -0.61
CA ARG A 70 -6.66 2.84 -1.65
C ARG A 70 -7.43 3.87 -2.49
N LYS A 71 -7.99 4.89 -1.86
CA LYS A 71 -8.67 5.98 -2.56
C LYS A 71 -7.71 6.74 -3.47
N MET A 72 -6.54 7.13 -2.95
CA MET A 72 -5.52 7.82 -3.73
C MET A 72 -5.03 6.98 -4.92
N LEU A 73 -4.81 5.68 -4.71
CA LEU A 73 -4.40 4.76 -5.79
C LEU A 73 -5.50 4.60 -6.85
N HIS A 74 -6.76 4.63 -6.46
CA HIS A 74 -7.88 4.63 -7.40
C HIS A 74 -7.92 5.92 -8.23
N GLU A 75 -7.78 7.08 -7.59
CA GLU A 75 -7.74 8.38 -8.28
C GLU A 75 -6.59 8.46 -9.29
N ILE A 76 -5.37 8.07 -8.88
CA ILE A 76 -4.20 8.01 -9.76
C ILE A 76 -4.44 7.07 -10.94
N LYS A 77 -5.09 5.93 -10.71
CA LYS A 77 -5.41 4.99 -11.79
C LYS A 77 -6.36 5.61 -12.82
N VAL A 78 -7.41 6.29 -12.35
CA VAL A 78 -8.37 6.98 -13.23
C VAL A 78 -7.65 8.04 -14.07
N GLU A 79 -6.86 8.91 -13.43
CA GLU A 79 -6.10 9.95 -14.13
C GLU A 79 -5.14 9.36 -15.17
N ARG A 80 -4.45 8.27 -14.82
CA ARG A 80 -3.55 7.57 -15.74
C ARG A 80 -4.29 6.97 -16.93
N ASP A 81 -5.50 6.45 -16.73
CA ASP A 81 -6.31 5.88 -17.81
C ASP A 81 -6.86 6.99 -18.73
N GLU A 82 -7.25 8.14 -18.18
CA GLU A 82 -7.62 9.34 -18.93
C GLU A 82 -6.46 9.87 -19.77
N LEU A 83 -5.27 10.00 -19.18
CA LEU A 83 -4.06 10.42 -19.88
C LEU A 83 -3.71 9.47 -21.03
N ASN A 84 -3.80 8.17 -20.80
CA ASN A 84 -3.57 7.17 -21.84
C ASN A 84 -4.55 7.30 -23.02
N ASN A 85 -5.81 7.64 -22.75
CA ASN A 85 -6.79 7.87 -23.81
C ASN A 85 -6.47 9.15 -24.58
N ALA A 86 -6.16 10.25 -23.89
CA ALA A 86 -5.75 11.50 -24.53
C ALA A 86 -4.49 11.32 -25.39
N MET A 87 -3.49 10.56 -24.92
CA MET A 87 -2.29 10.26 -25.71
C MET A 87 -2.61 9.46 -26.98
N LYS A 88 -3.55 8.53 -26.93
CA LYS A 88 -4.00 7.79 -28.13
C LYS A 88 -4.69 8.70 -29.12
N GLU A 89 -5.57 9.58 -28.66
CA GLU A 89 -6.25 10.55 -29.52
C GLU A 89 -5.24 11.50 -30.18
N MET A 90 -4.28 12.04 -29.40
CA MET A 90 -3.22 12.89 -29.96
C MET A 90 -2.36 12.14 -30.98
N SER A 91 -2.04 10.87 -30.73
CA SER A 91 -1.27 10.04 -31.66
C SER A 91 -2.04 9.83 -32.97
N ALA A 92 -3.33 9.54 -32.90
CA ALA A 92 -4.18 9.38 -34.08
C ALA A 92 -4.27 10.68 -34.91
N LEU A 93 -4.45 11.83 -34.27
CA LEU A 93 -4.48 13.13 -34.95
C LEU A 93 -3.14 13.47 -35.64
N LEU A 94 -2.02 13.08 -35.02
CA LEU A 94 -0.70 13.25 -35.63
C LEU A 94 -0.51 12.35 -36.85
N GLU A 95 -0.95 11.10 -36.80
CA GLU A 95 -0.93 10.18 -37.95
C GLU A 95 -1.78 10.73 -39.11
N GLU A 96 -3.02 11.15 -38.83
CA GLU A 96 -3.90 11.79 -39.83
C GLU A 96 -3.25 13.03 -40.45
N GLY A 97 -2.61 13.89 -39.64
CA GLY A 97 -1.92 15.08 -40.13
C GLY A 97 -0.70 14.77 -41.01
N GLN A 98 0.01 13.68 -40.74
CA GLN A 98 1.14 13.23 -41.57
C GLN A 98 0.68 12.66 -42.92
N GLU A 99 -0.44 11.94 -42.95
CA GLU A 99 -1.02 11.44 -44.21
C GLU A 99 -1.47 12.58 -45.12
N VAL A 100 -2.05 13.65 -44.56
CA VAL A 100 -2.50 14.83 -45.32
C VAL A 100 -1.34 15.67 -45.87
N SER A 101 -0.20 15.73 -45.17
CA SER A 101 0.99 16.48 -45.62
C SER A 101 1.82 15.76 -46.70
N SER A 102 1.47 14.53 -47.04
CA SER A 102 2.23 13.67 -47.98
C SER A 102 1.72 13.71 -49.43
N TYR A 103 0.81 14.64 -49.75
CA TYR A 103 0.30 14.95 -51.09
C TYR A 103 0.73 16.36 -51.52
#